data_AF-A0A2A5RKS2-F1
#
_entry.id   AF-A0A2A5RKS2-F1
#
_cell.length_a   1.000
_cell.length_b   1.000
_cell.length_c   1.000
_cell.angle_alpha   90.00
_cell.angle_beta   90.00
_cell.angle_gamma   90.00
#
_symmetry.space_group_name_H-M   'P 1'
#
loop_
_entity.id
_entity.type
_entity.pdbx_description
1 polymer ?
#
loop_
_entity_poly.entity_id
_entity_poly.type
_entity_poly.pdbx_seq_one_letter_code
_entity_poly.pdbx_strand_id
1 'polypeptide(L)'
;MRGTYYAVVSLGFDDITGKRIQKKKTGFTSQVEAQKWYDFTKADLSKSSVQMNSTMSFKTFVDKYFMPDYKTRTKSQTYDVGVARLKRLDYFFDRKLSSISPIVIQDWHNCLLEENVSMSYIYSLHQFLQIILNFAEKLGLVSRNNAKVAGNVKRSRGKVDFWTIEEFTTFIQTFNKKRVNEKLMFTVYWFLFFTGLRIGELQALTWKDIDFEKK
;
A
#
# COMPACT_ATOMS: atom_id res chain seq x y z
N MET A 1 -55.10 5.45 29.28
CA MET A 1 -54.21 5.52 28.09
C MET A 1 -52.95 4.73 28.41
N ARG A 2 -52.63 3.67 27.63
CA ARG A 2 -51.35 2.96 27.80
C ARG A 2 -50.23 3.90 27.35
N GLY A 3 -49.37 4.32 28.27
CA GLY A 3 -48.23 5.17 27.95
C GLY A 3 -47.31 4.46 26.96
N THR A 4 -46.84 5.18 25.95
CA THR A 4 -45.82 4.68 25.03
C THR A 4 -44.43 4.93 25.63
N TYR A 5 -43.51 4.00 25.41
CA TYR A 5 -42.13 4.12 25.86
C TYR A 5 -41.26 4.73 24.75
N TYR A 6 -40.15 5.33 25.15
CA TYR A 6 -39.14 5.88 24.24
C TYR A 6 -37.75 5.52 24.72
N ALA A 7 -36.80 5.49 23.79
CA ALA A 7 -35.39 5.26 24.08
C ALA A 7 -34.55 6.33 23.39
N VAL A 8 -33.54 6.84 24.09
CA VAL A 8 -32.57 7.81 23.59
C VAL A 8 -31.18 7.26 23.81
N VAL A 9 -30.39 7.13 22.75
CA VAL A 9 -28.98 6.77 22.82
C VAL A 9 -28.16 8.02 22.57
N SER A 10 -27.30 8.37 23.54
CA SER A 10 -26.35 9.48 23.44
C SER A 10 -25.04 8.99 22.83
N LEU A 11 -24.59 9.61 21.75
CA LEU A 11 -23.46 9.15 20.94
C LEU A 11 -22.19 9.99 21.12
N GLY A 12 -22.17 10.85 22.14
CA GLY A 12 -21.08 11.79 22.40
C GLY A 12 -21.32 13.14 21.74
N PHE A 13 -20.24 13.83 21.42
CA PHE A 13 -20.22 15.15 20.80
C PHE A 13 -19.54 15.06 19.44
N ASP A 14 -20.02 15.86 18.50
CA ASP A 14 -19.39 16.04 17.20
C ASP A 14 -18.05 16.80 17.36
N ASP A 15 -16.93 16.21 16.91
CA ASP A 15 -15.58 16.76 17.14
C ASP A 15 -15.32 18.12 16.45
N ILE A 16 -16.14 18.50 15.47
CA ILE A 16 -15.98 19.75 14.70
C ILE A 16 -16.96 20.82 15.18
N THR A 17 -18.20 20.45 15.49
CA THR A 17 -19.28 21.38 15.84
C THR A 17 -19.58 21.43 17.34
N GLY A 18 -19.02 20.50 18.13
CA GLY A 18 -19.24 20.37 19.56
C GLY A 18 -20.68 19.98 19.95
N LYS A 19 -21.56 19.71 18.97
CA LYS A 19 -22.97 19.42 19.23
C LYS A 19 -23.17 17.97 19.65
N ARG A 20 -24.07 17.76 20.61
CA ARG A 20 -24.39 16.41 21.11
C ARG A 20 -25.15 15.62 20.04
N ILE A 21 -24.65 14.44 19.69
CA ILE A 21 -25.28 13.55 18.72
C ILE A 21 -26.17 12.55 19.47
N GLN A 22 -27.45 12.46 19.10
CA GLN A 22 -28.40 11.52 19.72
C GLN A 22 -29.28 10.85 18.67
N LYS A 23 -29.58 9.56 18.89
CA LYS A 23 -30.67 8.86 18.20
C LYS A 23 -31.81 8.60 19.18
N LYS A 24 -33.01 9.07 18.83
CA LYS A 24 -34.23 8.90 19.61
C LYS A 24 -35.24 8.09 18.81
N LYS A 25 -35.84 7.09 19.44
CA LYS A 25 -37.00 6.37 18.91
C LYS A 25 -38.10 6.33 19.97
N THR A 26 -39.33 6.58 19.54
CA THR A 26 -40.53 6.68 20.38
C THR A 26 -41.59 5.70 19.89
N GLY A 27 -42.59 5.41 20.72
CA GLY A 27 -43.74 4.59 20.31
C GLY A 27 -43.60 3.10 20.64
N PHE A 28 -42.69 2.74 21.56
CA PHE A 28 -42.58 1.36 22.01
C PHE A 28 -43.78 0.98 22.87
N THR A 29 -44.23 -0.26 22.70
CA THR A 29 -45.40 -0.79 23.42
C THR A 29 -45.03 -1.29 24.82
N SER A 30 -43.75 -1.55 25.06
CA SER A 30 -43.20 -1.99 26.35
C SER A 30 -41.80 -1.43 26.63
N GLN A 31 -41.44 -1.36 27.90
CA GLN A 31 -40.10 -0.97 28.35
C GLN A 31 -39.01 -1.94 27.86
N VAL A 32 -39.33 -3.24 27.79
CA VAL A 32 -38.39 -4.28 27.34
C VAL A 32 -38.02 -4.10 25.87
N GLU A 33 -38.99 -3.72 25.03
CA GLU A 33 -38.76 -3.44 23.61
C GLU A 33 -37.89 -2.19 23.42
N ALA A 34 -38.15 -1.14 24.20
CA ALA A 34 -37.33 0.07 24.21
C ALA A 34 -35.88 -0.23 24.65
N GLN A 35 -35.70 -1.08 25.66
CA GLN A 35 -34.39 -1.49 26.17
C GLN A 35 -33.60 -2.32 25.14
N LYS A 36 -34.25 -3.31 24.50
CA LYS A 36 -33.62 -4.10 23.43
C LYS A 36 -33.16 -3.23 22.26
N TRP A 37 -33.98 -2.26 21.85
CA TRP A 37 -33.59 -1.31 20.81
C TRP A 37 -32.43 -0.43 21.26
N TYR A 38 -32.42 0.02 22.51
CA TYR A 38 -31.30 0.79 23.09
C TYR A 38 -30.00 -0.02 23.09
N ASP A 39 -30.02 -1.25 23.57
CA ASP A 39 -28.82 -2.11 23.67
C ASP A 39 -28.29 -2.49 22.29
N PHE A 40 -29.17 -2.85 21.35
CA PHE A 40 -28.81 -3.09 19.95
C PHE A 40 -28.16 -1.85 19.33
N THR A 41 -28.80 -0.68 19.47
CA THR A 41 -28.31 0.57 18.90
C THR A 41 -26.98 1.00 19.53
N LYS A 42 -26.80 0.80 20.84
CA LYS A 42 -25.55 1.09 21.56
C LYS A 42 -24.41 0.15 21.14
N ALA A 43 -24.70 -1.14 20.92
CA ALA A 43 -23.72 -2.13 20.47
C ALA A 43 -23.35 -2.00 18.97
N ASP A 44 -24.30 -1.59 18.14
CA ASP A 44 -24.06 -1.24 16.74
C ASP A 44 -23.24 0.07 16.62
N LEU A 45 -23.41 0.98 17.58
CA LEU A 45 -22.70 2.26 17.64
C LEU A 45 -21.32 2.22 18.29
N SER A 46 -21.04 1.32 19.22
CA SER A 46 -19.66 1.05 19.65
C SER A 46 -18.82 0.46 18.51
N LYS A 47 -19.45 -0.17 17.51
CA LYS A 47 -18.81 -0.58 16.24
C LYS A 47 -18.72 0.56 15.22
N SER A 48 -19.57 1.60 15.32
CA SER A 48 -19.61 2.73 14.37
C SER A 48 -19.07 4.07 14.91
N SER A 49 -18.51 4.13 16.11
CA SER A 49 -17.52 5.17 16.48
C SER A 49 -16.27 5.10 15.58
N VAL A 50 -16.01 3.94 14.98
CA VAL A 50 -15.04 3.74 13.88
C VAL A 50 -15.53 4.30 12.53
N GLN A 51 -16.81 4.65 12.39
CA GLN A 51 -17.39 5.15 11.12
C GLN A 51 -17.43 6.67 10.98
N MET A 52 -17.08 7.47 12.00
CA MET A 52 -17.24 8.92 11.94
C MET A 52 -16.34 9.62 10.90
N ASN A 53 -15.27 9.00 10.41
CA ASN A 53 -14.35 9.61 9.43
C ASN A 53 -14.38 8.95 8.02
N SER A 54 -15.48 8.28 7.67
CA SER A 54 -15.58 7.44 6.45
C SER A 54 -15.86 8.18 5.13
N THR A 55 -15.97 9.51 5.14
CA THR A 55 -16.30 10.33 3.96
C THR A 55 -15.09 10.81 3.17
N MET A 56 -13.88 10.68 3.71
CA MET A 56 -12.66 11.13 3.03
C MET A 56 -12.41 10.34 1.74
N SER A 57 -12.11 11.04 0.64
CA SER A 57 -11.68 10.38 -0.60
C SER A 57 -10.29 9.79 -0.46
N PHE A 58 -10.02 8.71 -1.19
CA PHE A 58 -8.71 8.07 -1.21
C PHE A 58 -7.61 9.05 -1.61
N LYS A 59 -7.86 9.90 -2.61
CA LYS A 59 -6.90 10.93 -3.03
C LYS A 59 -6.57 11.89 -1.90
N THR A 60 -7.58 12.43 -1.23
CA THR A 60 -7.39 13.37 -0.11
C THR A 60 -6.58 12.71 1.00
N PHE A 61 -6.89 11.45 1.30
CA PHE A 61 -6.17 10.69 2.31
C PHE A 61 -4.69 10.49 1.93
N VAL A 62 -4.44 10.08 0.69
CA VAL A 62 -3.09 9.83 0.19
C VAL A 62 -2.25 11.11 0.22
N ASP A 63 -2.79 12.20 -0.32
CA ASP A 63 -2.07 13.47 -0.47
C ASP A 63 -1.79 14.14 0.88
N LYS A 64 -2.78 14.17 1.78
CA LYS A 64 -2.68 14.93 3.05
C LYS A 64 -2.04 14.15 4.19
N TYR A 65 -2.20 12.83 4.22
CA TYR A 65 -1.80 12.02 5.39
C TYR A 65 -0.76 10.97 5.04
N PHE A 66 -1.04 10.11 4.05
CA PHE A 66 -0.16 8.97 3.76
C PHE A 66 1.18 9.40 3.18
N MET A 67 1.21 10.20 2.11
CA MET A 67 2.46 10.53 1.41
C MET A 67 3.44 11.37 2.24
N PRO A 68 2.99 12.37 3.02
CA PRO A 68 3.87 13.08 3.94
C PRO A 68 4.53 12.14 4.96
N ASP A 69 3.74 11.27 5.59
CA ASP A 69 4.22 10.29 6.56
C ASP A 69 5.14 9.24 5.90
N TYR A 70 4.78 8.76 4.71
CA TYR A 70 5.58 7.82 3.92
C TYR A 70 6.97 8.38 3.56
N LYS A 71 7.05 9.68 3.22
CA LYS A 71 8.31 10.37 2.92
C LYS A 71 9.26 10.39 4.11
N THR A 72 8.76 10.56 5.33
CA THR A 72 9.61 10.61 6.54
C THR A 72 10.21 9.26 6.90
N ARG A 73 9.56 8.15 6.50
CA ARG A 73 9.96 6.79 6.88
C ARG A 73 10.69 6.03 5.78
N THR A 74 10.85 6.61 4.59
CA THR A 74 11.43 5.92 3.44
C THR A 74 12.61 6.69 2.84
N LYS A 75 13.54 5.95 2.24
CA LYS A 75 14.61 6.55 1.43
C LYS A 75 14.00 7.20 0.18
N SER A 76 14.67 8.21 -0.35
CA SER A 76 14.23 8.95 -1.56
C SER A 76 13.81 8.03 -2.71
N GLN A 77 14.65 7.06 -3.07
CA GLN A 77 14.35 6.11 -4.15
C GLN A 77 13.07 5.30 -3.89
N THR A 78 12.83 4.89 -2.64
CA THR A 78 11.62 4.15 -2.27
C THR A 78 10.38 5.05 -2.35
N TYR A 79 10.52 6.30 -1.93
CA TYR A 79 9.46 7.31 -2.06
C TYR A 79 9.09 7.54 -3.52
N ASP A 80 10.06 7.73 -4.41
CA ASP A 80 9.85 7.98 -5.84
C ASP A 80 9.14 6.79 -6.52
N VAL A 81 9.52 5.56 -6.16
CA VAL A 81 8.81 4.35 -6.61
C VAL A 81 7.37 4.35 -6.10
N GLY A 82 7.11 4.77 -4.86
CA GLY A 82 5.76 4.95 -4.32
C GLY A 82 4.94 5.97 -5.11
N VAL A 83 5.50 7.14 -5.41
CA VAL A 83 4.86 8.18 -6.25
C VAL A 83 4.53 7.62 -7.63
N ALA A 84 5.44 6.87 -8.26
CA ALA A 84 5.20 6.26 -9.55
C ALA A 84 4.03 5.26 -9.51
N ARG A 85 3.93 4.46 -8.43
CA ARG A 85 2.82 3.52 -8.23
C ARG A 85 1.47 4.22 -8.07
N LEU A 86 1.42 5.41 -7.45
CA LEU A 86 0.17 6.16 -7.29
C LEU A 86 -0.54 6.46 -8.61
N LYS A 87 0.21 6.57 -9.71
CA LYS A 87 -0.37 6.74 -11.06
C LYS A 87 -1.28 5.59 -11.49
N ARG A 88 -1.16 4.41 -10.90
CA ARG A 88 -2.03 3.25 -11.16
C ARG A 88 -3.09 3.04 -10.08
N LEU A 89 -2.98 3.76 -8.96
CA LEU A 89 -3.97 3.78 -7.89
C LEU A 89 -4.95 4.95 -8.05
N ASP A 90 -4.81 5.72 -9.13
CA ASP A 90 -5.75 6.78 -9.54
C ASP A 90 -7.18 6.24 -9.74
N TYR A 91 -7.32 4.97 -10.11
CA TYR A 91 -8.57 4.20 -10.09
C TYR A 91 -9.41 4.38 -8.81
N PHE A 92 -8.76 4.62 -7.66
CA PHE A 92 -9.42 4.80 -6.38
C PHE A 92 -9.62 6.26 -5.96
N PHE A 93 -9.04 7.24 -6.66
CA PHE A 93 -8.90 8.61 -6.17
C PHE A 93 -10.21 9.28 -5.77
N ASP A 94 -11.24 9.12 -6.60
CA ASP A 94 -12.56 9.71 -6.37
C ASP A 94 -13.45 8.87 -5.44
N ARG A 95 -13.00 7.67 -5.06
CA ARG A 95 -13.72 6.79 -4.15
C ARG A 95 -13.47 7.21 -2.71
N LYS A 96 -14.51 7.07 -1.87
CA LYS A 96 -14.36 7.17 -0.41
C LYS A 96 -13.55 5.99 0.11
N LEU A 97 -12.71 6.19 1.12
CA LEU A 97 -11.94 5.10 1.75
C LEU A 97 -12.83 3.91 2.16
N SER A 98 -14.00 4.20 2.72
CA SER A 98 -14.99 3.21 3.14
C SER A 98 -15.65 2.44 2.00
N SER A 99 -15.64 3.00 0.79
CA SER A 99 -16.23 2.38 -0.40
C SER A 99 -15.27 1.46 -1.17
N ILE A 100 -13.99 1.42 -0.78
CA ILE A 100 -13.01 0.51 -1.36
C ILE A 100 -13.21 -0.88 -0.76
N SER A 101 -14.16 -1.61 -1.32
CA SER A 101 -14.48 -2.98 -0.93
C SER A 101 -13.59 -4.00 -1.65
N PRO A 102 -13.52 -5.26 -1.18
CA PRO A 102 -12.74 -6.29 -1.85
C PRO A 102 -13.13 -6.51 -3.31
N ILE A 103 -14.42 -6.37 -3.65
CA ILE A 103 -14.89 -6.52 -5.04
C ILE A 103 -14.34 -5.41 -5.94
N VAL A 104 -14.29 -4.16 -5.47
CA VAL A 104 -13.71 -3.03 -6.23
C VAL A 104 -12.21 -3.23 -6.48
N ILE A 105 -11.50 -3.86 -5.54
CA ILE A 105 -10.08 -4.20 -5.72
C ILE A 105 -9.91 -5.32 -6.74
N GLN A 106 -10.81 -6.31 -6.74
CA GLN A 106 -10.80 -7.37 -7.74
C GLN A 106 -11.10 -6.82 -9.15
N ASP A 107 -12.07 -5.90 -9.26
CA ASP A 107 -12.36 -5.22 -10.54
C ASP A 107 -11.14 -4.45 -11.04
N TRP A 108 -10.43 -3.75 -10.15
CA TRP A 108 -9.18 -3.08 -10.49
C TRP A 108 -8.10 -4.04 -10.97
N HIS A 109 -7.95 -5.22 -10.34
CA HIS A 109 -7.04 -6.25 -10.86
C HIS A 109 -7.42 -6.68 -12.27
N ASN A 110 -8.72 -6.89 -12.53
CA ASN A 110 -9.21 -7.31 -13.84
C ASN A 110 -8.90 -6.23 -14.91
N CYS A 111 -9.13 -4.95 -14.61
CA CYS A 111 -8.76 -3.86 -15.52
C CYS A 111 -7.26 -3.86 -15.85
N LEU A 112 -6.39 -4.05 -14.85
CA LEU A 112 -4.94 -4.11 -15.10
C LEU A 112 -4.53 -5.34 -15.94
N LEU A 113 -5.22 -6.47 -15.77
CA LEU A 113 -4.98 -7.67 -16.58
C LEU A 113 -5.43 -7.47 -18.03
N GLU A 114 -6.58 -6.82 -18.26
CA GLU A 114 -7.06 -6.46 -19.60
C GLU A 114 -6.10 -5.51 -20.31
N GLU A 115 -5.43 -4.62 -19.57
CA GLU A 115 -4.36 -3.76 -20.07
C GLU A 115 -3.03 -4.49 -20.32
N ASN A 116 -2.97 -5.82 -20.15
CA ASN A 116 -1.76 -6.63 -20.26
C ASN A 116 -0.63 -6.22 -19.30
N VAL A 117 -0.98 -5.68 -18.13
CA VAL A 117 0.00 -5.36 -17.09
C VAL A 117 0.58 -6.64 -16.50
N SER A 118 1.90 -6.69 -16.30
CA SER A 118 2.54 -7.90 -15.80
C SER A 118 2.04 -8.28 -14.39
N MET A 119 1.82 -9.58 -14.15
CA MET A 119 1.38 -10.12 -12.86
C MET A 119 2.27 -9.67 -11.69
N SER A 120 3.60 -9.61 -11.91
CA SER A 120 4.55 -9.14 -10.91
C SER A 120 4.35 -7.67 -10.55
N TYR A 121 3.99 -6.84 -11.53
CA TYR A 121 3.72 -5.43 -11.29
C TYR A 121 2.37 -5.21 -10.61
N ILE A 122 1.30 -5.91 -11.05
CA ILE A 122 0.00 -5.90 -10.36
C ILE A 122 0.16 -6.32 -8.89
N TYR A 123 0.93 -7.39 -8.65
CA TYR A 123 1.26 -7.85 -7.30
C TYR A 123 1.90 -6.74 -6.45
N SER A 124 2.86 -6.02 -7.03
CA SER A 124 3.54 -4.90 -6.37
C SER A 124 2.62 -3.71 -6.13
N LEU A 125 1.72 -3.39 -7.05
CA LEU A 125 0.72 -2.32 -6.90
C LEU A 125 -0.25 -2.65 -5.76
N HIS A 126 -0.75 -3.88 -5.72
CA HIS A 126 -1.63 -4.35 -4.64
C HIS A 126 -0.94 -4.28 -3.28
N GLN A 127 0.33 -4.68 -3.18
CA GLN A 127 1.10 -4.54 -1.93
C GLN A 127 1.18 -3.07 -1.49
N PHE A 128 1.34 -2.15 -2.43
CA PHE A 128 1.37 -0.72 -2.11
C PHE A 128 0.01 -0.21 -1.64
N LEU A 129 -1.10 -0.63 -2.28
CA LEU A 129 -2.46 -0.36 -1.80
C LEU A 129 -2.69 -0.91 -0.39
N GLN A 130 -2.21 -2.13 -0.10
CA GLN A 130 -2.28 -2.69 1.26
C GLN A 130 -1.54 -1.84 2.28
N ILE A 131 -0.35 -1.29 1.95
CA ILE A 131 0.40 -0.38 2.84
C ILE A 131 -0.41 0.90 3.11
N ILE A 132 -1.04 1.48 2.08
CA ILE A 132 -1.88 2.68 2.22
C ILE A 132 -3.08 2.40 3.12
N LEU A 133 -3.81 1.32 2.88
CA LEU A 133 -5.00 0.98 3.66
C LEU A 133 -4.67 0.48 5.07
N ASN A 134 -3.49 -0.10 5.31
CA ASN A 134 -3.00 -0.37 6.67
C ASN A 134 -2.81 0.92 7.45
N PHE A 135 -2.31 1.98 6.81
CA PHE A 135 -2.17 3.28 7.46
C PHE A 135 -3.55 3.89 7.76
N ALA A 136 -4.51 3.79 6.83
CA ALA A 136 -5.88 4.24 7.05
C ALA A 136 -6.56 3.49 8.23
N GLU A 137 -6.36 2.17 8.31
CA GLU A 137 -6.84 1.32 9.39
C GLU A 137 -6.22 1.74 10.73
N LYS A 138 -4.90 1.97 10.78
CA LYS A 138 -4.19 2.44 11.98
C LYS A 138 -4.72 3.79 12.48
N LEU A 139 -5.14 4.67 11.58
CA LEU A 139 -5.74 5.96 11.92
C LEU A 139 -7.25 5.88 12.22
N GLY A 140 -7.85 4.69 12.19
CA GLY A 140 -9.28 4.49 12.45
C GLY A 140 -10.20 5.03 11.35
N LEU A 141 -9.69 5.30 10.15
CA LEU A 141 -10.47 5.81 9.01
C LEU A 141 -11.24 4.71 8.28
N VAL A 142 -10.76 3.47 8.40
CA VAL A 142 -11.44 2.27 7.93
C VAL A 142 -11.42 1.22 9.04
N SER A 143 -12.47 0.41 9.13
CA SER A 143 -12.58 -0.63 10.17
C SER A 143 -11.65 -1.81 9.95
N ARG A 144 -11.27 -2.06 8.70
CA ARG A 144 -10.30 -3.08 8.32
C ARG A 144 -9.62 -2.76 6.99
N ASN A 145 -8.44 -3.30 6.78
CA ASN A 145 -7.78 -3.24 5.48
C ASN A 145 -8.42 -4.20 4.46
N ASN A 146 -9.31 -3.67 3.61
CA ASN A 146 -9.98 -4.46 2.57
C ASN A 146 -9.04 -5.00 1.47
N ALA A 147 -7.85 -4.42 1.26
CA ALA A 147 -6.87 -4.99 0.33
C ALA A 147 -6.24 -6.28 0.88
N LYS A 148 -6.09 -6.43 2.20
CA LYS A 148 -5.72 -7.72 2.80
C LYS A 148 -6.81 -8.77 2.59
N VAL A 149 -8.07 -8.37 2.75
CA VAL A 149 -9.25 -9.25 2.59
C VAL A 149 -9.43 -9.72 1.15
N ALA A 150 -9.24 -8.82 0.18
CA ALA A 150 -9.36 -9.15 -1.25
C ALA A 150 -8.38 -10.23 -1.70
N GLY A 151 -7.21 -10.32 -1.04
CA GLY A 151 -6.12 -11.16 -1.50
C GLY A 151 -5.40 -10.55 -2.70
N ASN A 152 -4.14 -10.91 -2.85
CA ASN A 152 -3.31 -10.43 -3.95
C ASN A 152 -3.37 -11.41 -5.13
N VAL A 153 -3.05 -10.93 -6.34
CA VAL A 153 -2.85 -11.80 -7.51
C VAL A 153 -1.71 -12.80 -7.27
N LYS A 154 -1.68 -13.90 -8.04
CA LYS A 154 -0.60 -14.87 -7.94
C LYS A 154 0.74 -14.21 -8.29
N ARG A 155 1.71 -14.31 -7.38
CA ARG A 155 3.04 -13.77 -7.62
C ARG A 155 3.69 -14.54 -8.77
N SER A 156 3.94 -13.87 -9.89
CA SER A 156 4.79 -14.40 -10.95
C SER A 156 6.26 -14.27 -10.51
N ARG A 157 6.98 -15.38 -10.53
CA ARG A 157 8.44 -15.39 -10.39
C ARG A 157 9.00 -15.65 -11.77
N GLY A 158 9.48 -14.60 -12.43
CA GLY A 158 10.26 -14.78 -13.65
C GLY A 158 11.52 -15.59 -13.32
N LYS A 159 11.84 -16.58 -14.16
CA LYS A 159 13.16 -17.17 -14.15
C LYS A 159 14.12 -16.10 -14.68
N VAL A 160 15.10 -15.73 -13.88
CA VAL A 160 16.20 -14.87 -14.34
C VAL A 160 17.29 -15.83 -14.78
N ASP A 161 17.53 -15.89 -16.08
CA ASP A 161 18.66 -16.64 -16.59
C ASP A 161 19.96 -15.94 -16.20
N PHE A 162 20.98 -16.73 -15.95
CA PHE A 162 22.31 -16.28 -15.56
C PHE A 162 23.31 -16.88 -16.54
N TRP A 163 24.45 -16.23 -16.69
CA TRP A 163 25.45 -16.68 -17.62
C TRP A 163 26.28 -17.81 -17.04
N THR A 164 26.53 -18.83 -17.86
CA THR A 164 27.59 -19.79 -17.57
C THR A 164 28.96 -19.15 -17.76
N ILE A 165 30.02 -19.83 -17.30
CA ILE A 165 31.39 -19.37 -17.49
C ILE A 165 31.73 -19.28 -18.98
N GLU A 166 31.24 -20.24 -19.78
CA GLU A 166 31.45 -20.29 -21.23
C GLU A 166 30.74 -19.14 -21.95
N GLU A 167 29.48 -18.87 -21.58
CA GLU A 167 28.71 -17.75 -22.12
C GLU A 167 29.35 -16.40 -21.76
N PHE A 168 29.76 -16.23 -20.50
CA PHE A 168 30.47 -15.03 -20.07
C PHE A 168 31.81 -14.86 -20.76
N THR A 169 32.57 -15.95 -20.93
CA THR A 169 33.86 -15.91 -21.64
C THR A 169 33.66 -15.49 -23.08
N THR A 170 32.62 -16.00 -23.75
CA THR A 170 32.28 -15.63 -25.12
C THR A 170 31.94 -14.15 -25.22
N PHE A 171 31.09 -13.64 -24.32
CA PHE A 171 30.75 -12.22 -24.29
C PHE A 171 31.95 -11.32 -24.01
N ILE A 172 32.73 -11.63 -22.98
CA ILE A 172 33.77 -10.71 -22.51
C ILE A 172 34.92 -10.58 -23.52
N GLN A 173 35.10 -11.57 -24.39
CA GLN A 173 36.04 -11.54 -25.50
C GLN A 173 35.63 -10.58 -26.64
N THR A 174 34.37 -10.12 -26.68
CA THR A 174 33.90 -9.18 -27.71
C THR A 174 34.48 -7.77 -27.57
N PHE A 175 34.97 -7.40 -26.38
CA PHE A 175 35.51 -6.06 -26.12
C PHE A 175 36.93 -5.89 -26.67
N ASN A 176 37.14 -4.83 -27.46
CA ASN A 176 38.47 -4.42 -27.91
C ASN A 176 39.19 -3.61 -26.82
N LYS A 177 40.07 -4.26 -26.08
CA LYS A 177 40.86 -3.66 -24.98
C LYS A 177 41.81 -2.54 -25.40
N LYS A 178 42.02 -2.30 -26.70
CA LYS A 178 42.80 -1.15 -27.20
C LYS A 178 42.00 0.16 -27.16
N ARG A 179 40.67 0.10 -27.16
CA ARG A 179 39.79 1.27 -27.04
C ARG A 179 39.46 1.51 -25.58
N VAL A 180 39.66 2.74 -25.11
CA VAL A 180 39.53 3.11 -23.69
C VAL A 180 38.15 2.75 -23.13
N ASN A 181 37.07 3.11 -23.83
CA ASN A 181 35.71 2.82 -23.39
C ASN A 181 35.42 1.31 -23.29
N GLU A 182 35.85 0.54 -24.29
CA GLU A 182 35.64 -0.91 -24.31
C GLU A 182 36.51 -1.62 -23.26
N LYS A 183 37.72 -1.11 -22.99
CA LYS A 183 38.56 -1.59 -21.88
C LYS A 183 37.90 -1.33 -20.52
N LEU A 184 37.29 -0.16 -20.31
CA LEU A 184 36.55 0.15 -19.08
C LEU A 184 35.34 -0.78 -18.91
N MET A 185 34.57 -0.99 -19.98
CA MET A 185 33.44 -1.93 -19.96
C MET A 185 33.90 -3.35 -19.64
N PHE A 186 34.97 -3.83 -20.29
CA PHE A 186 35.59 -5.11 -20.00
C PHE A 186 35.90 -5.25 -18.49
N THR A 187 36.57 -4.25 -17.90
CA THR A 187 36.93 -4.27 -16.48
C THR A 187 35.70 -4.31 -15.59
N VAL A 188 34.67 -3.51 -15.88
CA VAL A 188 33.41 -3.48 -15.11
C VAL A 188 32.70 -4.83 -15.14
N TYR A 189 32.48 -5.40 -16.32
CA TYR A 189 31.79 -6.69 -16.45
C TYR A 189 32.59 -7.84 -15.85
N TRP A 190 33.91 -7.87 -16.06
CA TRP A 190 34.81 -8.84 -15.43
C TRP A 190 34.72 -8.77 -13.90
N PHE A 191 34.84 -7.58 -13.34
CA PHE A 191 34.83 -7.40 -11.90
C PHE A 191 33.48 -7.79 -11.29
N LEU A 192 32.35 -7.37 -11.89
CA LEU A 192 31.01 -7.74 -11.42
C LEU A 192 30.79 -9.26 -11.45
N PHE A 193 31.22 -9.94 -12.53
CA PHE A 193 31.02 -11.38 -12.68
C PHE A 193 31.75 -12.19 -11.59
N PHE A 194 32.99 -11.81 -11.27
CA PHE A 194 33.80 -12.57 -10.30
C PHE A 194 33.61 -12.15 -8.85
N THR A 195 33.17 -10.92 -8.58
CA THR A 195 32.96 -10.45 -7.20
C THR A 195 31.52 -10.61 -6.73
N GLY A 196 30.56 -10.72 -7.64
CA GLY A 196 29.13 -10.74 -7.31
C GLY A 196 28.59 -9.43 -6.74
N LEU A 197 29.34 -8.34 -6.82
CA LEU A 197 28.88 -7.03 -6.37
C LEU A 197 27.67 -6.57 -7.17
N ARG A 198 26.76 -5.85 -6.49
CA ARG A 198 25.72 -5.11 -7.19
C ARG A 198 26.34 -3.91 -7.89
N ILE A 199 25.76 -3.49 -9.01
CA ILE A 199 26.25 -2.35 -9.79
C ILE A 199 26.39 -1.06 -8.95
N GLY A 200 25.48 -0.83 -7.99
CA GLY A 200 25.56 0.32 -7.09
C GLY A 200 26.70 0.21 -6.07
N GLU A 201 27.07 -1.00 -5.65
CA GLU A 201 28.21 -1.24 -4.77
C GLU A 201 29.52 -0.99 -5.53
N LEU A 202 29.61 -1.44 -6.79
CA LEU A 202 30.75 -1.13 -7.66
C LEU A 202 30.93 0.38 -7.86
N GLN A 203 29.85 1.13 -8.08
CA GLN A 203 29.91 2.58 -8.27
C GLN A 203 30.33 3.34 -7.01
N ALA A 204 30.09 2.78 -5.82
CA ALA A 204 30.50 3.37 -4.56
C ALA A 204 31.94 2.99 -4.15
N LEU A 205 32.56 2.03 -4.86
CA LEU A 205 33.87 1.50 -4.52
C LEU A 205 34.97 2.54 -4.70
N THR A 206 35.85 2.66 -3.71
CA THR A 206 37.02 3.53 -3.74
C THR A 206 38.30 2.72 -3.56
N TRP A 207 39.46 3.31 -3.90
CA TRP A 207 40.75 2.65 -3.70
C TRP A 207 41.06 2.31 -2.24
N LYS A 208 40.39 2.94 -1.27
CA LYS A 208 40.54 2.65 0.16
C LYS A 208 39.87 1.35 0.59
N ASP A 209 38.94 0.86 -0.23
CA ASP A 209 38.18 -0.37 0.05
C ASP A 209 38.92 -1.63 -0.44
N ILE A 210 40.06 -1.47 -1.11
CA ILE A 210 40.86 -2.57 -1.66
C ILE A 210 42.15 -2.72 -0.86
N ASP A 211 42.26 -3.83 -0.12
CA ASP A 211 43.49 -4.24 0.56
C ASP A 211 44.33 -5.10 -0.39
N PHE A 212 45.45 -4.56 -0.87
CA PHE A 212 46.36 -5.27 -1.78
C PHE A 212 47.40 -6.14 -1.04
N GLU A 213 47.51 -6.02 0.28
CA GLU A 213 48.51 -6.74 1.09
C GLU A 213 48.00 -8.12 1.53
N LYS A 214 46.68 -8.27 1.70
CA LYS A 214 46.04 -9.55 1.95
C LYS A 214 45.66 -10.23 0.64
N LYS A 215 46.58 -11.04 0.11
CA LYS A 215 46.34 -11.93 -1.05
C LYS A 215 45.63 -13.21 -0.65
#